data_AF-A0A935WKQ6-F1
#
_entry.id   AF-A0A935WKQ6-F1
#
_cell.length_a   1.000
_cell.length_b   1.000
_cell.length_c   1.000
_cell.angle_alpha   90.00
_cell.angle_beta   90.00
_cell.angle_gamma   90.00
#
_symmetry.space_group_name_H-M   'P 1'
#
loop_
_entity.id
_entity.type
_entity.pdbx_description
1 polymer ?
#
loop_
_entity_poly.entity_id
_entity_poly.type
_entity_poly.pdbx_seq_one_letter_code
_entity_poly.pdbx_strand_id
1 'polypeptide(L)'
;MTPPTPAPDPAGPATNPLPSLRFHHSKDLRTRTLRVLDALEKAPDAAVHSDALADIVLELTEVGLNYYFLKPVQGAKAGLLATQTTKVGLGGILRVMSPVARRVLGGMDDTQLRTVSTHLRELMR
;
A
#
# COMPACT_ATOMS: atom_id res chain seq x y z
N MET A 1 -54.64 -1.07 -15.70
CA MET A 1 -53.45 -1.30 -16.52
C MET A 1 -52.26 -0.67 -15.80
N THR A 2 -51.47 -1.47 -15.09
CA THR A 2 -50.16 -1.07 -14.55
C THR A 2 -49.07 -1.43 -15.56
N PRO A 3 -48.01 -0.62 -15.72
CA PRO A 3 -46.93 -0.94 -16.64
C PRO A 3 -46.06 -2.09 -16.07
N PRO A 4 -45.44 -2.92 -16.92
CA PRO A 4 -44.56 -3.99 -16.46
C PRO A 4 -43.23 -3.43 -15.95
N THR A 5 -42.76 -3.97 -14.83
CA THR A 5 -41.40 -3.77 -14.30
C THR A 5 -40.35 -4.24 -15.32
N PRO A 6 -39.29 -3.47 -15.59
CA PRO A 6 -38.23 -3.93 -16.49
C PRO A 6 -37.45 -5.07 -15.82
N ALA A 7 -37.18 -6.14 -16.57
CA ALA A 7 -36.32 -7.23 -16.13
C ALA A 7 -34.89 -6.70 -15.92
N PRO A 8 -34.12 -7.23 -14.94
CA PRO A 8 -32.74 -6.84 -14.76
C PRO A 8 -31.89 -7.33 -15.94
N ASP A 9 -31.08 -6.43 -16.50
CA ASP A 9 -30.08 -6.78 -17.50
C ASP A 9 -29.09 -7.83 -16.93
N PRO A 10 -28.67 -8.84 -17.73
CA PRO A 10 -27.68 -9.79 -17.29
C PRO A 10 -26.33 -9.08 -17.17
N ALA A 11 -25.94 -8.74 -15.95
CA ALA A 11 -24.61 -8.22 -15.66
C ALA A 11 -23.56 -9.30 -16.02
N GLY A 12 -22.96 -9.16 -17.21
CA GLY A 12 -21.68 -9.80 -17.51
C GLY A 12 -20.60 -9.34 -16.51
N PRO A 13 -19.50 -10.09 -16.33
CA PRO A 13 -18.51 -9.77 -15.33
C PRO A 13 -17.93 -8.38 -15.59
N ALA A 14 -18.19 -7.45 -14.67
CA ALA A 14 -17.71 -6.08 -14.76
C ALA A 14 -16.18 -6.06 -14.57
N THR A 15 -15.43 -6.16 -15.66
CA THR A 15 -13.97 -5.92 -15.72
C THR A 15 -13.64 -4.44 -15.81
N ASN A 16 -14.38 -3.56 -15.13
CA ASN A 16 -13.96 -2.17 -15.00
C ASN A 16 -13.39 -1.98 -13.60
N PRO A 17 -12.06 -1.90 -13.43
CA PRO A 17 -11.48 -1.69 -12.12
C PRO A 17 -12.05 -0.40 -11.54
N LEU A 18 -12.49 -0.46 -10.28
CA LEU A 18 -12.98 0.71 -9.56
C LEU A 18 -11.98 1.88 -9.71
N PRO A 19 -12.46 3.13 -9.80
CA PRO A 19 -11.57 4.29 -9.87
C PRO A 19 -10.52 4.21 -8.77
N SER A 20 -9.25 4.35 -9.13
CA SER A 20 -8.13 4.22 -8.20
C SER A 20 -7.19 5.42 -8.30
N LEU A 21 -6.71 5.87 -7.14
CA LEU A 21 -5.62 6.84 -7.03
C LEU A 21 -4.37 6.10 -6.58
N ARG A 22 -3.29 6.22 -7.36
CA ARG A 22 -2.02 5.52 -7.11
C ARG A 22 -0.88 6.51 -6.95
N PHE A 23 0.13 6.11 -6.18
CA PHE A 23 1.40 6.84 -6.07
C PHE A 23 2.49 6.14 -6.86
N HIS A 24 3.47 6.91 -7.34
CA HIS A 24 4.64 6.36 -8.01
C HIS A 24 5.78 6.14 -7.01
N HIS A 25 6.45 5.00 -7.13
CA HIS A 25 7.60 4.58 -6.34
C HIS A 25 8.79 4.24 -7.24
N SER A 26 9.99 4.11 -6.66
CA SER A 26 11.20 3.82 -7.42
C SER A 26 11.21 2.38 -7.95
N LYS A 27 11.92 2.15 -9.06
CA LYS A 27 12.15 0.81 -9.60
C LYS A 27 12.87 -0.10 -8.60
N ASP A 28 13.76 0.47 -7.80
CA ASP A 28 14.46 -0.23 -6.73
C ASP A 28 13.49 -0.72 -5.65
N LEU A 29 12.61 0.17 -5.14
CA LEU A 29 11.61 -0.21 -4.14
C LEU A 29 10.68 -1.30 -4.69
N ARG A 30 10.22 -1.16 -5.95
CA ARG A 30 9.41 -2.21 -6.60
C ARG A 30 10.14 -3.55 -6.62
N THR A 31 11.42 -3.54 -6.98
CA THR A 31 12.24 -4.76 -7.06
C THR A 31 12.42 -5.41 -5.70
N ARG A 32 12.73 -4.61 -4.65
CA ARG A 32 12.86 -5.09 -3.28
C ARG A 32 11.53 -5.64 -2.75
N THR A 33 10.42 -4.95 -2.98
CA THR A 33 9.10 -5.47 -2.59
C THR A 33 8.81 -6.80 -3.25
N LEU A 34 8.90 -6.90 -4.57
CA LEU A 34 8.62 -8.15 -5.29
C LEU A 34 9.50 -9.30 -4.79
N ARG A 35 10.77 -9.03 -4.48
CA ARG A 35 11.67 -10.03 -3.89
C ARG A 35 11.18 -10.54 -2.53
N VAL A 36 10.73 -9.63 -1.66
CA VAL A 36 10.19 -10.02 -0.33
C VAL A 36 8.90 -10.81 -0.49
N LEU A 37 7.98 -10.38 -1.35
CA LEU A 37 6.74 -11.11 -1.62
C LEU A 37 7.02 -12.52 -2.18
N ASP A 38 7.95 -12.63 -3.14
CA ASP A 38 8.36 -13.92 -3.69
C ASP A 38 9.00 -14.84 -2.65
N ALA A 39 9.82 -14.29 -1.75
CA ALA A 39 10.45 -15.06 -0.68
C ALA A 39 9.40 -15.57 0.32
N LEU A 40 8.51 -14.68 0.77
CA LEU A 40 7.42 -14.98 1.69
C LEU A 40 6.52 -16.09 1.16
N GLU A 41 6.17 -16.03 -0.13
CA GLU A 41 5.26 -17.01 -0.73
C GLU A 41 5.91 -18.37 -0.97
N LYS A 42 7.21 -18.42 -1.26
CA LYS A 42 7.95 -19.66 -1.48
C LYS A 42 8.43 -20.30 -0.18
N ALA A 43 8.43 -19.54 0.92
CA ALA A 43 8.87 -20.05 2.21
C ALA A 43 7.92 -21.15 2.72
N PRO A 44 8.45 -22.21 3.36
CA PRO A 44 7.65 -23.18 4.09
C PRO A 44 6.84 -22.55 5.24
N ASP A 45 7.39 -21.48 5.82
CA ASP A 45 6.76 -20.66 6.84
C ASP A 45 6.97 -19.18 6.49
N ALA A 46 5.90 -18.49 6.12
CA ALA A 46 5.92 -17.07 5.78
C ALA A 46 6.25 -16.17 6.98
N ALA A 47 6.08 -16.64 8.23
CA ALA A 47 6.35 -15.86 9.44
C ALA A 47 7.82 -15.44 9.54
N VAL A 48 8.75 -16.20 8.97
CA VAL A 48 10.19 -15.86 8.91
C VAL A 48 10.44 -14.56 8.12
N HIS A 49 9.50 -14.13 7.29
CA HIS A 49 9.60 -12.92 6.46
C HIS A 49 8.75 -11.74 6.95
N SER A 50 8.11 -11.84 8.13
CA SER A 50 7.22 -10.80 8.66
C SER A 50 7.89 -9.43 8.84
N ASP A 51 9.14 -9.42 9.32
CA ASP A 51 9.89 -8.17 9.54
C ASP A 51 10.25 -7.50 8.23
N ALA A 52 10.71 -8.29 7.25
CA ALA A 52 11.02 -7.78 5.90
C ALA A 52 9.75 -7.22 5.22
N LEU A 53 8.60 -7.88 5.42
CA LEU A 53 7.32 -7.38 4.94
C LEU A 53 6.94 -6.06 5.62
N ALA A 54 7.13 -5.95 6.93
CA ALA A 54 6.85 -4.73 7.68
C ALA A 54 7.70 -3.54 7.22
N ASP A 55 9.00 -3.76 7.00
CA ASP A 55 9.90 -2.73 6.49
C ASP A 55 9.46 -2.25 5.08
N ILE A 56 9.05 -3.17 4.20
CA ILE A 56 8.51 -2.82 2.88
C ILE A 56 7.20 -2.02 2.98
N VAL A 57 6.27 -2.44 3.82
CA VAL A 57 5.00 -1.72 4.03
C VAL A 57 5.25 -0.31 4.55
N LEU A 58 6.20 -0.13 5.46
CA LEU A 58 6.57 1.18 5.99
C LEU A 58 7.21 2.07 4.91
N GLU A 59 8.13 1.52 4.11
CA GLU A 59 8.77 2.27 3.02
C GLU A 59 7.76 2.67 1.93
N LEU A 60 6.85 1.76 1.55
CA LEU A 60 5.76 2.08 0.63
C LEU A 60 4.83 3.17 1.20
N THR A 61 4.51 3.11 2.49
CA THR A 61 3.69 4.13 3.17
C THR A 61 4.38 5.48 3.17
N GLU A 62 5.67 5.54 3.48
CA GLU A 62 6.47 6.77 3.41
C GLU A 62 6.44 7.38 2.00
N VAL A 63 6.69 6.57 0.98
CA VAL A 63 6.66 7.03 -0.41
C VAL A 63 5.27 7.53 -0.81
N GLY A 64 4.21 6.85 -0.37
CA GLY A 64 2.82 7.28 -0.60
C GLY A 64 2.50 8.63 0.08
N LEU A 65 2.86 8.80 1.35
CA LEU A 65 2.69 10.06 2.08
C LEU A 65 3.46 11.21 1.43
N ASN A 66 4.70 10.95 1.01
CA ASN A 66 5.50 11.92 0.28
C ASN A 66 4.84 12.28 -1.06
N TYR A 67 4.26 11.31 -1.76
CA TYR A 67 3.61 11.52 -3.04
C TYR A 67 2.36 12.39 -2.93
N TYR A 68 1.49 12.11 -1.96
CA TYR A 68 0.21 12.80 -1.84
C TYR A 68 0.28 14.10 -1.04
N PHE A 69 1.37 14.35 -0.30
CA PHE A 69 1.46 15.52 0.56
C PHE A 69 2.71 16.36 0.30
N LEU A 70 3.91 15.77 0.42
CA LEU A 70 5.15 16.54 0.26
C LEU A 70 5.32 17.06 -1.18
N LYS A 71 5.08 16.23 -2.19
CA LYS A 71 5.21 16.63 -3.60
C LYS A 71 4.25 17.78 -3.98
N PRO A 72 2.95 17.74 -3.63
CA PRO A 72 2.06 18.88 -3.84
C PRO A 72 2.53 20.16 -3.14
N VAL A 73 2.99 20.09 -1.89
CA VAL A 73 3.52 21.26 -1.16
C VAL A 73 4.73 21.87 -1.89
N GLN A 74 5.63 21.02 -2.39
CA GLN A 74 6.77 21.44 -3.20
C GLN A 74 6.34 22.03 -4.55
N GLY A 75 5.40 21.39 -5.24
CA GLY A 75 4.85 21.84 -6.53
C GLY A 75 4.12 23.18 -6.44
N ALA A 76 3.43 23.41 -5.31
CA ALA A 76 2.77 24.68 -5.00
C ALA A 76 3.76 25.81 -4.63
N LYS A 77 5.07 25.50 -4.52
CA LYS A 77 6.11 26.45 -4.11
C LYS A 77 5.79 27.15 -2.77
N ALA A 78 5.19 26.42 -1.82
CA ALA A 78 4.74 26.94 -0.52
C ALA A 78 5.88 27.39 0.43
N GLY A 79 7.12 27.44 -0.06
CA GLY A 79 8.29 27.86 0.69
C GLY A 79 8.97 26.74 1.48
N LEU A 80 10.18 27.03 1.95
CA LEU A 80 11.03 26.08 2.66
C LEU A 80 10.43 25.69 4.01
N LEU A 81 9.82 26.64 4.73
CA LEU A 81 9.20 26.39 6.03
C LEU A 81 8.07 25.37 5.92
N ALA A 82 7.13 25.57 5.01
CA ALA A 82 6.03 24.63 4.78
C ALA A 82 6.56 23.23 4.39
N THR A 83 7.53 23.18 3.47
CA THR A 83 8.17 21.92 3.05
C THR A 83 8.82 21.19 4.23
N GLN A 84 9.53 21.91 5.10
CA GLN A 84 10.22 21.32 6.24
C GLN A 84 9.23 20.87 7.32
N THR A 85 8.22 21.67 7.61
CA THR A 85 7.11 21.28 8.51
C THR A 85 6.44 20.01 8.02
N THR A 86 6.16 19.90 6.71
CA THR A 86 5.62 18.67 6.12
C THR A 86 6.55 17.48 6.35
N LYS A 87 7.85 17.59 6.06
CA LYS A 87 8.82 16.50 6.29
C LYS A 87 8.86 16.05 7.74
N VAL A 88 8.87 16.99 8.69
CA VAL A 88 8.85 16.68 10.13
C VAL A 88 7.57 15.96 10.52
N GLY A 89 6.41 16.46 10.05
CA GLY A 89 5.12 15.82 10.32
C GLY A 89 5.04 14.39 9.77
N LEU A 90 5.46 14.18 8.52
CA LEU A 90 5.49 12.85 7.90
C LEU A 90 6.45 11.90 8.63
N GLY A 91 7.64 12.38 9.03
CA GLY A 91 8.57 11.60 9.86
C GLY A 91 7.97 11.22 11.21
N GLY A 92 7.18 12.11 11.83
CA GLY A 92 6.43 11.82 13.05
C GLY A 92 5.40 10.70 12.87
N ILE A 93 4.64 10.71 11.76
CA ILE A 93 3.68 9.65 11.43
C ILE A 93 4.41 8.30 11.31
N LEU A 94 5.50 8.24 10.55
CA LEU A 94 6.25 7.00 10.35
C LEU A 94 6.86 6.46 11.66
N ARG A 95 7.33 7.36 12.53
CA ARG A 95 7.87 6.98 13.84
C ARG A 95 6.83 6.29 14.72
N VAL A 96 5.58 6.74 14.67
CA VAL A 96 4.46 6.11 15.40
C VAL A 96 4.02 4.81 14.72
N MET A 97 3.98 4.78 13.39
CA MET A 97 3.52 3.61 12.63
C MET A 97 4.51 2.44 12.65
N SER A 98 5.81 2.71 12.70
CA SER A 98 6.85 1.66 12.64
C SER A 98 6.69 0.54 13.68
N PRO A 99 6.55 0.81 14.99
CA PRO A 99 6.33 -0.25 15.98
C PRO A 99 4.98 -0.96 15.80
N VAL A 100 3.94 -0.27 15.34
CA VAL A 100 2.62 -0.86 15.08
C VAL A 100 2.71 -1.85 13.93
N ALA A 101 3.32 -1.47 12.81
CA ALA A 101 3.49 -2.34 11.65
C ALA A 101 4.28 -3.60 12.02
N ARG A 102 5.40 -3.46 12.74
CA ARG A 102 6.21 -4.59 13.20
C ARG A 102 5.46 -5.50 14.16
N ARG A 103 4.70 -4.94 15.11
CA ARG A 103 3.92 -5.75 16.05
C ARG A 103 2.77 -6.49 15.38
N VAL A 104 2.06 -5.82 14.47
CA VAL A 104 0.91 -6.41 13.77
C VAL A 104 1.37 -7.49 12.81
N LEU A 105 2.31 -7.17 11.92
CA LEU A 105 2.78 -8.13 10.91
C LEU A 105 3.64 -9.24 11.53
N GLY A 106 4.47 -8.92 12.53
CA GLY A 106 5.24 -9.92 13.28
C GLY A 106 4.38 -10.82 14.18
N GLY A 107 3.12 -10.47 14.42
CA GLY A 107 2.17 -11.30 15.17
C GLY A 107 1.25 -12.14 14.29
N MET A 108 1.38 -12.05 12.96
CA MET A 108 0.54 -12.79 12.02
C MET A 108 1.06 -14.20 11.77
N ASP A 109 0.13 -15.13 11.54
CA ASP A 109 0.45 -16.48 11.09
C ASP A 109 0.73 -16.55 9.58
N ASP A 110 1.15 -17.73 9.11
CA ASP A 110 1.50 -17.97 7.70
C ASP A 110 0.36 -17.61 6.72
N THR A 111 -0.89 -17.95 7.06
CA THR A 111 -2.05 -17.70 6.19
C THR A 111 -2.36 -16.21 6.10
N GLN A 112 -2.29 -15.52 7.24
CA GLN A 112 -2.49 -14.08 7.32
C GLN A 112 -1.42 -13.31 6.52
N LEU A 113 -0.15 -13.70 6.66
CA LEU A 113 0.95 -13.07 5.92
C LEU A 113 0.84 -13.27 4.40
N ARG A 114 0.42 -14.46 3.95
CA ARG A 114 0.16 -14.72 2.53
C ARG A 114 -1.02 -13.91 1.99
N THR A 115 -2.03 -13.66 2.82
CA THR A 115 -3.15 -12.78 2.47
C THR A 115 -2.66 -11.35 2.25
N VAL A 116 -1.82 -10.83 3.15
CA VAL A 116 -1.18 -9.51 2.98
C VAL A 116 -0.29 -9.47 1.72
N SER A 117 0.50 -10.51 1.47
CA SER A 117 1.34 -10.60 0.27
C SER A 117 0.52 -10.53 -1.02
N THR A 118 -0.58 -11.29 -1.08
CA THR A 118 -1.50 -11.31 -2.22
C THR A 118 -2.09 -9.92 -2.47
N HIS A 119 -2.55 -9.26 -1.41
CA HIS A 119 -3.10 -7.90 -1.52
C HIS A 119 -2.06 -6.90 -2.04
N LEU A 120 -0.82 -6.92 -1.52
CA LEU A 120 0.25 -6.05 -2.00
C LEU A 120 0.60 -6.32 -3.47
N ARG A 121 0.57 -7.57 -3.92
CA ARG A 121 0.77 -7.91 -5.34
C ARG A 121 -0.33 -7.32 -6.22
N GLU A 122 -1.58 -7.37 -5.80
CA GLU A 122 -2.70 -6.79 -6.56
C GLU A 122 -2.54 -5.28 -6.73
N LEU A 123 -2.07 -4.57 -5.70
CA LEU A 123 -1.76 -3.14 -5.78
C LEU A 123 -0.63 -2.81 -6.77
N MET A 124 0.23 -3.79 -7.09
CA MET A 124 1.37 -3.63 -8.00
C MET A 124 1.08 -3.97 -9.47
N ARG A 125 -0.13 -4.46 -9.77
CA ARG A 125 -0.63 -4.69 -11.13
C ARG A 125 -1.23 -3.41 -11.69
#